data_AF-A0A0K0JM48-F1
#
_entry.id   AF-A0A0K0JM48-F1
#
_cell.length_a   1.000
_cell.length_b   1.000
_cell.length_c   1.000
_cell.angle_alpha   90.00
_cell.angle_beta   90.00
_cell.angle_gamma   90.00
#
_symmetry.space_group_name_H-M   'P 1'
#
loop_
_entity.id
_entity.type
_entity.pdbx_description
1 polymer ?
#
loop_
_entity_poly.entity_id
_entity_poly.type
_entity_poly.pdbx_seq_one_letter_code
_entity_poly.pdbx_strand_id
1 'polypeptide(L)'
;MMAEHWRHVWQSSEVLGDYISAHHYLFEGCTVLELGAGCTGIPGLVAAKCGAKLVIFTDHPESEEAFKILKQNCVVNNLDENCFLIKDLDWNGSDLNQVMDDVLVLHYILAADVFYDITVFEPFVHTVALLLQLYPKATCIFAYEERNSNWSIEDLLLLNKLCCRRVRVVHTDLHTIHIGIIFNKTDFMEASRIFAGIEGGATQSRLLFIDEAGKRYGEWSRTGLNCCLDGFDVVADRIAKWIQMAKKEVGIVGPLAAVGMGLSGAEDEKSNQRLINFLKDQHGDIAVEFSLSSDAVVAAAASFQNGGAVIVAGTGSACRLLKADSSVYGVGGWGHQIGDGGSAFWIARRLIQCIFDEEDGLHPSPHSISKTKRLFLEFFDLSDKAGILDILYTNFDKSRIASFAAHVAKEANDDPLVRLVFRDAGEQLGLHVRAISRNFDEEMLHNAPLLLIGSVWRSWELLKDGFVHGLKSNGSRIGKVTLYTLLETPALGAALLAARKIGKKVACEQRTAILEVLIL
;
A
#
# COMPACT_ATOMS: atom_id res chain seq x y z
N MET A 1 3.76 -22.98 48.06
CA MET A 1 4.87 -22.46 47.26
C MET A 1 4.26 -21.90 45.99
N MET A 2 4.07 -20.58 45.92
CA MET A 2 3.78 -19.95 44.63
C MET A 2 5.04 -20.14 43.78
N ALA A 3 4.91 -20.75 42.62
CA ALA A 3 6.03 -20.97 41.72
C ALA A 3 6.67 -19.62 41.36
N GLU A 4 8.01 -19.54 41.39
CA GLU A 4 8.80 -18.33 41.13
C GLU A 4 8.83 -17.98 39.62
N HIS A 5 7.65 -17.96 39.00
CA HIS A 5 7.41 -17.70 37.58
C HIS A 5 8.05 -16.39 37.09
N TRP A 6 8.17 -15.41 37.97
CA TRP A 6 8.74 -14.09 37.67
C TRP A 6 10.24 -14.09 37.34
N ARG A 7 10.99 -15.19 37.59
CA ARG A 7 12.44 -15.28 37.37
C ARG A 7 12.87 -15.67 35.94
N HIS A 8 11.95 -16.19 35.13
CA HIS A 8 12.29 -16.72 33.81
C HIS A 8 12.07 -15.68 32.70
N VAL A 9 12.90 -15.74 31.66
CA VAL A 9 12.62 -15.06 30.40
C VAL A 9 11.55 -15.88 29.67
N TRP A 10 10.36 -15.31 29.55
CA TRP A 10 9.27 -15.93 28.80
C TRP A 10 9.51 -15.74 27.31
N GLN A 11 9.26 -16.77 26.51
CA GLN A 11 9.41 -16.67 25.05
C GLN A 11 8.46 -15.61 24.46
N SER A 12 7.27 -15.43 25.04
CA SER A 12 6.36 -14.33 24.70
C SER A 12 7.01 -12.95 24.88
N SER A 13 7.89 -12.77 25.87
CA SER A 13 8.61 -11.51 26.12
C SER A 13 9.67 -11.24 25.06
N GLU A 14 10.41 -12.28 24.63
CA GLU A 14 11.37 -12.17 23.52
C GLU A 14 10.67 -11.83 22.21
N VAL A 15 9.60 -12.57 21.88
CA VAL A 15 8.80 -12.34 20.66
C VAL A 15 8.18 -10.94 20.64
N LEU A 16 7.67 -10.46 21.78
CA LEU A 16 7.16 -9.10 21.89
C LEU A 16 8.29 -8.06 21.77
N GLY A 17 9.47 -8.32 22.33
CA GLY A 17 10.67 -7.49 22.16
C GLY A 17 11.07 -7.37 20.69
N ASP A 18 11.16 -8.49 19.96
CA ASP A 18 11.48 -8.51 18.52
C ASP A 18 10.45 -7.72 17.71
N TYR A 19 9.17 -7.85 18.06
CA TYR A 19 8.11 -7.06 17.45
C TYR A 19 8.31 -5.56 17.69
N ILE A 20 8.59 -5.15 18.93
CA ILE A 20 8.84 -3.73 19.28
C ILE A 20 10.05 -3.20 18.50
N SER A 21 11.14 -3.97 18.41
CA SER A 21 12.34 -3.61 17.64
C SER A 21 12.05 -3.41 16.15
N ALA A 22 11.31 -4.36 15.54
CA ALA A 22 10.89 -4.27 14.14
C ALA A 22 9.95 -3.08 13.86
N HIS A 23 9.25 -2.59 14.89
CA HIS A 23 8.29 -1.48 14.84
C HIS A 23 8.76 -0.26 15.67
N HIS A 24 10.07 -0.06 15.83
CA HIS A 24 10.66 0.97 16.71
C HIS A 24 10.07 2.38 16.50
N TYR A 25 9.75 2.77 15.26
CA TYR A 25 9.15 4.06 14.90
C TYR A 25 7.79 4.31 15.60
N LEU A 26 7.10 3.26 16.06
CA LEU A 26 5.88 3.40 16.85
C LEU A 26 6.15 3.89 18.27
N PHE A 27 7.28 3.51 18.86
CA PHE A 27 7.61 3.74 20.26
C PHE A 27 8.43 4.99 20.50
N GLU A 28 9.08 5.53 19.46
CA GLU A 28 9.82 6.78 19.55
C GLU A 28 8.94 7.93 20.10
N GLY A 29 9.41 8.57 21.16
CA GLY A 29 8.76 9.67 21.86
C GLY A 29 7.56 9.29 22.73
N CYS A 30 7.23 7.99 22.83
CA CYS A 30 6.02 7.54 23.51
C CYS A 30 6.22 7.31 25.02
N THR A 31 5.12 7.39 25.75
CA THR A 31 4.98 6.87 27.12
C THR A 31 4.39 5.46 27.05
N VAL A 32 5.06 4.50 27.67
CA VAL A 32 4.74 3.07 27.62
C VAL A 32 4.59 2.53 29.04
N LEU A 33 3.56 1.72 29.28
CA LEU A 33 3.35 0.99 30.53
C LEU A 33 3.51 -0.50 30.25
N GLU A 34 4.36 -1.22 30.98
CA GLU A 34 4.45 -2.68 30.92
C GLU A 34 3.72 -3.30 32.12
N LEU A 35 2.71 -4.12 31.84
CA LEU A 35 1.96 -4.89 32.82
C LEU A 35 2.60 -6.28 33.00
N GLY A 36 2.99 -6.62 34.23
CA GLY A 36 3.56 -7.93 34.55
C GLY A 36 4.95 -8.10 33.96
N ALA A 37 5.84 -7.13 34.16
CA ALA A 37 7.18 -7.10 33.59
C ALA A 37 8.08 -8.28 34.06
N GLY A 38 7.74 -8.92 35.19
CA GLY A 38 8.60 -9.87 35.87
C GLY A 38 9.91 -9.22 36.31
N CYS A 39 10.93 -10.03 36.58
CA CYS A 39 12.27 -9.46 36.79
C CYS A 39 12.96 -9.02 35.49
N THR A 40 12.43 -9.41 34.32
CA THR A 40 13.13 -9.26 33.03
C THR A 40 12.83 -7.93 32.35
N GLY A 41 11.55 -7.53 32.27
CA GLY A 41 11.10 -6.29 31.64
C GLY A 41 11.53 -6.13 30.17
N ILE A 42 11.68 -7.24 29.43
CA ILE A 42 12.20 -7.20 28.06
C ILE A 42 11.38 -6.26 27.16
N PRO A 43 10.04 -6.37 27.06
CA PRO A 43 9.23 -5.45 26.25
C PRO A 43 9.48 -3.98 26.56
N GLY A 44 9.46 -3.57 27.83
CA GLY A 44 9.70 -2.19 28.23
C GLY A 44 11.15 -1.74 28.01
N LEU A 45 12.15 -2.60 28.25
CA LEU A 45 13.55 -2.32 27.95
C LEU A 45 13.77 -2.09 26.44
N VAL A 46 13.18 -2.92 25.59
CA VAL A 46 13.26 -2.75 24.13
C VAL A 46 12.53 -1.48 23.69
N ALA A 47 11.38 -1.16 24.28
CA ALA A 47 10.66 0.08 24.00
C ALA A 47 11.50 1.33 24.37
N ALA A 48 12.16 1.32 25.53
CA ALA A 48 13.10 2.36 25.93
C ALA A 48 14.26 2.50 24.93
N LYS A 49 14.83 1.37 24.47
CA LYS A 49 15.88 1.34 23.45
C LYS A 49 15.42 1.80 22.06
N CYS A 50 14.14 1.69 21.77
CA CYS A 50 13.51 2.21 20.56
C CYS A 50 13.15 3.70 20.66
N GLY A 51 13.52 4.39 21.76
CA GLY A 51 13.30 5.83 21.92
C GLY A 51 12.02 6.20 22.64
N ALA A 52 11.39 5.29 23.39
CA ALA A 52 10.31 5.66 24.31
C ALA A 52 10.82 6.70 25.31
N LYS A 53 10.02 7.76 25.51
CA LYS A 53 10.36 8.87 26.42
C LYS A 53 10.27 8.44 27.89
N LEU A 54 9.31 7.59 28.20
CA LEU A 54 9.06 7.08 29.54
C LEU A 54 8.53 5.65 29.47
N VAL A 55 9.15 4.73 30.22
CA VAL A 55 8.67 3.36 30.41
C VAL A 55 8.32 3.12 31.88
N ILE A 56 7.07 2.78 32.14
CA ILE A 56 6.58 2.45 33.48
C ILE A 56 6.49 0.95 33.56
N PHE A 57 7.34 0.32 34.35
CA PHE A 57 7.30 -1.10 34.60
C PHE A 57 6.42 -1.40 35.81
N THR A 58 5.56 -2.42 35.70
CA THR A 58 4.72 -2.87 36.80
C THR A 58 4.78 -4.38 37.01
N ASP A 59 4.68 -4.80 38.27
CA ASP A 59 4.51 -6.19 38.68
C ASP A 59 3.74 -6.24 40.01
N HIS A 60 3.40 -7.45 40.48
CA HIS A 60 2.66 -7.65 41.72
C HIS A 60 3.43 -7.07 42.93
N PRO A 61 2.77 -6.45 43.93
CA PRO A 61 3.43 -5.85 45.09
C PRO A 61 4.31 -6.83 45.90
N GLU A 62 3.99 -8.13 45.89
CA GLU A 62 4.79 -9.17 46.54
C GLU A 62 6.11 -9.51 45.81
N SER A 63 6.34 -8.95 44.62
CA SER A 63 7.51 -9.19 43.76
C SER A 63 8.70 -8.27 44.07
N GLU A 64 8.99 -7.96 45.34
CA GLU A 64 10.02 -6.97 45.73
C GLU A 64 11.42 -7.27 45.13
N GLU A 65 11.78 -8.55 45.08
CA GLU A 65 13.04 -8.99 44.48
C GLU A 65 13.05 -8.82 42.95
N ALA A 66 11.90 -8.97 42.29
CA ALA A 66 11.77 -8.72 40.87
C ALA A 66 12.02 -7.23 40.55
N PHE A 67 11.53 -6.31 41.37
CA PHE A 67 11.78 -4.88 41.21
C PHE A 67 13.27 -4.51 41.33
N LYS A 68 14.00 -5.15 42.27
CA LYS A 68 15.45 -4.96 42.43
C LYS A 68 16.20 -5.41 41.18
N ILE A 69 15.90 -6.61 40.68
CA ILE A 69 16.53 -7.15 39.47
C ILE A 69 16.13 -6.34 38.23
N LEU A 70 14.88 -5.91 38.12
CA LEU A 70 14.41 -5.08 37.01
C LEU A 70 15.13 -3.73 36.98
N LYS A 71 15.32 -3.09 38.15
CA LYS A 71 16.12 -1.87 38.26
C LYS A 71 17.57 -2.12 37.83
N GLN A 72 18.18 -3.23 38.25
CA GLN A 72 19.52 -3.62 37.80
C GLN A 72 19.57 -3.81 36.29
N ASN A 73 18.56 -4.44 35.69
CA ASN A 73 18.46 -4.62 34.24
C ASN A 73 18.37 -3.29 33.50
N CYS A 74 17.60 -2.32 33.99
CA CYS A 74 17.55 -0.95 33.43
C CYS A 74 18.94 -0.29 33.46
N VAL A 75 19.63 -0.34 34.61
CA VAL A 75 20.96 0.27 34.79
C VAL A 75 22.01 -0.39 33.90
N VAL A 76 22.07 -1.72 33.86
CA VAL A 76 23.03 -2.48 33.02
C VAL A 76 22.77 -2.25 31.54
N ASN A 77 21.52 -1.99 31.16
CA ASN A 77 21.16 -1.59 29.79
C ASN A 77 21.35 -0.08 29.54
N ASN A 78 21.93 0.71 30.44
CA ASN A 78 22.15 2.15 30.26
C ASN A 78 20.86 2.94 29.97
N LEU A 79 19.77 2.66 30.69
CA LEU A 79 18.59 3.53 30.68
C LEU A 79 18.81 4.70 31.65
N ASP A 80 18.46 5.92 31.23
CA ASP A 80 18.46 7.10 32.09
C ASP A 80 17.40 6.93 33.20
N GLU A 81 17.73 7.28 34.44
CA GLU A 81 16.83 7.15 35.59
C GLU A 81 15.55 7.99 35.45
N ASN A 82 15.55 9.02 34.59
CA ASN A 82 14.36 9.82 34.29
C ASN A 82 13.48 9.22 33.17
N CYS A 83 13.96 8.18 32.49
CA CYS A 83 13.26 7.53 31.38
C CYS A 83 12.49 6.27 31.81
N PHE A 84 12.57 5.87 33.09
CA PHE A 84 11.78 4.74 33.58
C PHE A 84 11.27 4.91 35.01
N LEU A 85 10.15 4.27 35.30
CA LEU A 85 9.58 4.12 36.64
C LEU A 85 9.32 2.64 36.90
N ILE A 86 9.47 2.20 38.15
CA ILE A 86 9.06 0.87 38.59
C ILE A 86 8.01 1.08 39.67
N LYS A 87 6.83 0.51 39.47
CA LYS A 87 5.66 0.66 40.34
C LYS A 87 5.05 -0.71 40.62
N ASP A 88 4.44 -0.89 41.77
CA ASP A 88 3.65 -2.07 42.06
C ASP A 88 2.24 -1.92 41.51
N LEU A 89 1.68 -3.01 40.99
CA LEU A 89 0.30 -3.07 40.51
C LEU A 89 -0.23 -4.49 40.65
N ASP A 90 -1.17 -4.69 41.57
CA ASP A 90 -1.94 -5.93 41.66
C ASP A 90 -3.17 -5.81 40.75
N TRP A 91 -3.30 -6.68 39.75
CA TRP A 91 -4.46 -6.65 38.84
C TRP A 91 -5.79 -6.98 39.55
N ASN A 92 -5.75 -7.64 40.72
CA ASN A 92 -6.94 -7.85 41.55
C ASN A 92 -7.33 -6.59 42.33
N GLY A 93 -6.40 -5.64 42.50
CA GLY A 93 -6.56 -4.37 43.19
C GLY A 93 -6.59 -3.20 42.21
N SER A 94 -7.76 -2.63 41.97
CA SER A 94 -7.97 -1.63 40.91
C SER A 94 -7.55 -0.19 41.27
N ASP A 95 -6.56 0.03 42.16
CA ASP A 95 -6.07 1.38 42.47
C ASP A 95 -4.98 1.83 41.49
N LEU A 96 -5.42 2.22 40.29
CA LEU A 96 -4.53 2.76 39.25
C LEU A 96 -3.91 4.11 39.60
N ASN A 97 -4.45 4.84 40.58
CA ASN A 97 -4.00 6.20 40.90
C ASN A 97 -2.52 6.18 41.29
N GLN A 98 -2.11 5.26 42.17
CA GLN A 98 -0.72 5.15 42.64
C GLN A 98 0.32 4.95 41.52
N VAL A 99 -0.10 4.33 40.42
CA VAL A 99 0.74 4.07 39.24
C VAL A 99 0.67 5.23 38.24
N MET A 100 -0.51 5.84 38.07
CA MET A 100 -0.82 6.72 36.94
C MET A 100 -1.01 8.21 37.29
N ASP A 101 -0.93 8.61 38.58
CA ASP A 101 -1.23 9.97 39.05
C ASP A 101 -0.49 11.10 38.30
N ASP A 102 0.77 10.87 37.92
CA ASP A 102 1.60 11.86 37.20
C ASP A 102 1.67 11.64 35.68
N VAL A 103 0.93 10.66 35.16
CA VAL A 103 0.99 10.26 33.75
C VAL A 103 -0.08 10.98 32.95
N LEU A 104 0.31 12.06 32.27
CA LEU A 104 -0.63 12.86 31.46
C LEU A 104 -1.05 12.16 30.16
N VAL A 105 -0.15 11.38 29.55
CA VAL A 105 -0.38 10.69 28.28
C VAL A 105 0.23 9.30 28.37
N LEU A 106 -0.57 8.30 28.02
CA LEU A 106 -0.14 6.92 27.79
C LEU A 106 -0.42 6.55 26.33
N HIS A 107 0.56 5.98 25.65
CA HIS A 107 0.42 5.58 24.24
C HIS A 107 0.26 4.08 24.09
N TYR A 108 1.07 3.29 24.82
CA TYR A 108 1.06 1.85 24.72
C TYR A 108 1.06 1.19 26.09
N ILE A 109 0.31 0.09 26.19
CA ILE A 109 0.37 -0.86 27.30
C ILE A 109 1.00 -2.13 26.74
N LEU A 110 2.14 -2.56 27.25
CA LEU A 110 2.81 -3.81 26.88
C LEU A 110 2.46 -4.88 27.89
N ALA A 111 2.27 -6.11 27.42
CA ALA A 111 1.93 -7.23 28.27
C ALA A 111 2.46 -8.53 27.65
N ALA A 112 3.52 -9.11 28.23
CA ALA A 112 4.06 -10.36 27.75
C ALA A 112 3.66 -11.51 28.66
N ASP A 113 3.15 -12.57 28.05
CA ASP A 113 2.72 -13.81 28.68
C ASP A 113 1.62 -13.71 29.75
N VAL A 114 0.78 -12.69 29.70
CA VAL A 114 -0.23 -12.41 30.74
C VAL A 114 -1.42 -13.39 30.78
N PHE A 115 -1.57 -14.24 29.77
CA PHE A 115 -2.63 -15.27 29.70
C PHE A 115 -2.07 -16.67 30.00
N TYR A 116 -1.44 -16.81 31.17
CA TYR A 116 -0.80 -18.06 31.63
C TYR A 116 -1.71 -18.91 32.52
N ASP A 117 -2.62 -18.30 33.27
CA ASP A 117 -3.62 -18.96 34.12
C ASP A 117 -5.00 -18.32 33.92
N ILE A 118 -6.06 -19.12 33.82
CA ILE A 118 -7.42 -18.62 33.61
C ILE A 118 -7.88 -17.68 34.73
N THR A 119 -7.36 -17.81 35.96
CA THR A 119 -7.74 -16.94 37.08
C THR A 119 -7.26 -15.51 36.93
N VAL A 120 -6.23 -15.26 36.10
CA VAL A 120 -5.70 -13.90 35.88
C VAL A 120 -6.38 -13.16 34.73
N PHE A 121 -7.21 -13.85 33.93
CA PHE A 121 -7.78 -13.28 32.70
C PHE A 121 -8.71 -12.10 32.98
N GLU A 122 -9.66 -12.29 33.90
CA GLU A 122 -10.63 -11.25 34.27
C GLU A 122 -9.95 -10.05 34.94
N PRO A 123 -9.10 -10.22 35.98
CA PRO A 123 -8.32 -9.11 36.56
C PRO A 123 -7.48 -8.34 35.54
N PHE A 124 -6.79 -9.05 34.63
CA PHE A 124 -5.98 -8.43 33.59
C PHE A 124 -6.82 -7.60 32.61
N VAL A 125 -7.88 -8.20 32.04
CA VAL A 125 -8.75 -7.50 31.08
C VAL A 125 -9.45 -6.30 31.73
N HIS A 126 -9.86 -6.42 32.99
CA HIS A 126 -10.43 -5.31 33.74
C HIS A 126 -9.43 -4.17 33.96
N THR A 127 -8.19 -4.49 34.33
CA THR A 127 -7.09 -3.51 34.47
C THR A 127 -6.83 -2.78 33.15
N VAL A 128 -6.75 -3.50 32.03
CA VAL A 128 -6.62 -2.90 30.69
C VAL A 128 -7.82 -2.01 30.37
N ALA A 129 -9.04 -2.42 30.73
CA ALA A 129 -10.24 -1.62 30.50
C ALA A 129 -10.22 -0.29 31.25
N LEU A 130 -9.83 -0.30 32.52
CA LEU A 130 -9.69 0.92 33.32
C LEU A 130 -8.60 1.85 32.77
N LEU A 131 -7.45 1.30 32.36
CA LEU A 131 -6.38 2.06 31.71
C LEU A 131 -6.84 2.70 30.39
N LEU A 132 -7.56 1.96 29.55
CA LEU A 132 -8.12 2.48 28.29
C LEU A 132 -9.31 3.43 28.50
N GLN A 133 -9.92 3.44 29.68
CA GLN A 133 -10.90 4.46 30.05
C GLN A 133 -10.20 5.78 30.44
N LEU A 134 -9.09 5.70 31.18
CA LEU A 134 -8.27 6.85 31.55
C LEU A 134 -7.49 7.43 30.36
N TYR A 135 -7.02 6.56 29.45
CA TYR A 135 -6.25 6.90 28.26
C TYR A 135 -6.89 6.30 27.00
N PRO A 136 -7.99 6.88 26.50
CA PRO A 136 -8.74 6.32 25.36
C PRO A 136 -7.91 6.11 24.09
N LYS A 137 -6.86 6.92 23.88
CA LYS A 137 -5.98 6.80 22.71
C LYS A 137 -4.83 5.82 22.89
N ALA A 138 -4.68 5.19 24.05
CA ALA A 138 -3.69 4.15 24.25
C ALA A 138 -4.09 2.85 23.54
N THR A 139 -3.10 2.00 23.23
CA THR A 139 -3.32 0.65 22.71
C THR A 139 -2.56 -0.34 23.56
N CYS A 140 -3.21 -1.42 23.99
CA CYS A 140 -2.51 -2.53 24.63
C CYS A 140 -2.00 -3.49 23.57
N ILE A 141 -0.69 -3.75 23.55
CA ILE A 141 -0.03 -4.75 22.71
C ILE A 141 0.42 -5.87 23.63
N PHE A 142 -0.09 -7.07 23.39
CA PHE A 142 0.21 -8.22 24.23
C PHE A 142 0.73 -9.39 23.40
N ALA A 143 1.55 -10.23 24.01
CA ALA A 143 1.97 -11.51 23.46
C ALA A 143 1.58 -12.63 24.41
N TYR A 144 1.11 -13.75 23.88
CA TYR A 144 0.77 -14.93 24.68
C TYR A 144 1.14 -16.22 23.95
N GLU A 145 1.50 -17.24 24.73
CA GLU A 145 1.67 -18.60 24.27
C GLU A 145 0.31 -19.32 24.22
N GLU A 146 0.01 -19.96 23.09
CA GLU A 146 -1.20 -20.77 22.96
C GLU A 146 -1.10 -22.07 23.79
N ARG A 147 -1.61 -22.03 25.02
CA ARG A 147 -1.59 -23.17 25.97
C ARG A 147 -2.81 -24.07 25.87
N ASN A 148 -3.97 -23.50 25.56
CA ASN A 148 -5.23 -24.21 25.43
C ASN A 148 -6.14 -23.52 24.42
N SER A 149 -6.49 -24.21 23.33
CA SER A 149 -7.35 -23.67 22.28
C SER A 149 -8.80 -23.38 22.71
N ASN A 150 -9.22 -23.86 23.89
CA ASN A 150 -10.53 -23.56 24.46
C ASN A 150 -10.56 -22.28 25.31
N TRP A 151 -9.40 -21.68 25.60
CA TRP A 151 -9.33 -20.43 26.34
C TRP A 151 -9.67 -19.25 25.43
N SER A 152 -10.56 -18.37 25.91
CA SER A 152 -10.98 -17.17 25.19
C SER A 152 -11.19 -16.02 26.17
N ILE A 153 -10.87 -14.82 25.72
CA ILE A 153 -11.17 -13.56 26.42
C ILE A 153 -12.31 -12.78 25.74
N GLU A 154 -12.97 -13.34 24.73
CA GLU A 154 -13.97 -12.62 23.91
C GLU A 154 -15.12 -12.06 24.75
N ASP A 155 -15.66 -12.86 25.69
CA ASP A 155 -16.70 -12.42 26.60
C ASP A 155 -16.21 -11.30 27.54
N LEU A 156 -14.98 -11.42 28.05
CA LEU A 156 -14.37 -10.39 28.90
C LEU A 156 -14.18 -9.08 28.15
N LEU A 157 -13.74 -9.14 26.89
CA LEU A 157 -13.61 -7.96 26.01
C LEU A 157 -14.98 -7.32 25.77
N LEU A 158 -16.01 -8.12 25.49
CA LEU A 158 -17.36 -7.62 25.24
C LEU A 158 -17.94 -6.91 26.48
N LEU A 159 -17.80 -7.53 27.67
CA LEU A 159 -18.26 -6.96 28.95
C LEU A 159 -17.58 -5.63 29.26
N ASN A 160 -16.29 -5.51 28.93
CA ASN A 160 -15.49 -4.31 29.18
C ASN A 160 -15.51 -3.29 28.02
N LYS A 161 -16.35 -3.49 27.00
CA LYS A 161 -16.42 -2.61 25.79
C LYS A 161 -15.06 -2.44 25.11
N LEU A 162 -14.29 -3.51 25.04
CA LEU A 162 -13.02 -3.57 24.35
C LEU A 162 -13.14 -4.35 23.04
N CYS A 163 -12.17 -4.16 22.17
CA CYS A 163 -11.97 -4.96 20.96
C CYS A 163 -10.54 -5.49 20.94
N CYS A 164 -10.35 -6.66 20.35
CA CYS A 164 -9.04 -7.27 20.19
C CYS A 164 -8.82 -7.68 18.72
N ARG A 165 -7.58 -7.55 18.26
CA ARG A 165 -7.14 -8.07 16.96
C ARG A 165 -5.80 -8.79 17.10
N ARG A 166 -5.69 -9.93 16.43
CA ARG A 166 -4.40 -10.60 16.25
C ARG A 166 -3.59 -9.80 15.23
N VAL A 167 -2.36 -9.45 15.60
CA VAL A 167 -1.39 -8.77 14.74
C VAL A 167 -0.55 -9.79 13.99
N ARG A 168 -0.02 -10.77 14.73
CA ARG A 168 0.99 -11.70 14.23
C ARG A 168 0.91 -13.05 14.94
N VAL A 169 1.31 -14.10 14.22
CA VAL A 169 1.62 -15.43 14.78
C VAL A 169 3.09 -15.74 14.52
N VAL A 170 3.79 -16.17 15.56
CA VAL A 170 5.19 -16.61 15.51
C VAL A 170 5.26 -18.06 15.97
N HIS A 171 5.72 -18.93 15.08
CA HIS A 171 5.97 -20.33 15.40
C HIS A 171 7.44 -20.49 15.78
N THR A 172 7.70 -20.96 16.99
CA THR A 172 9.03 -21.35 17.47
C THR A 172 9.12 -22.89 17.45
N ASP A 173 10.30 -23.45 17.73
CA ASP A 173 10.49 -24.91 17.72
C ASP A 173 9.55 -25.65 18.70
N LEU A 174 9.09 -24.97 19.75
CA LEU A 174 8.33 -25.55 20.85
C LEU A 174 6.94 -24.93 21.04
N HIS A 175 6.73 -23.69 20.60
CA HIS A 175 5.55 -22.91 20.98
C HIS A 175 4.96 -22.11 19.81
N THR A 176 3.66 -21.84 19.89
CA THR A 176 3.00 -20.86 19.00
C THR A 176 2.66 -19.62 19.82
N ILE A 177 3.33 -18.51 19.51
CA ILE A 177 3.14 -17.23 20.19
C ILE A 177 2.32 -16.32 19.29
N HIS A 178 1.24 -15.76 19.86
CA HIS A 178 0.40 -14.78 19.17
C HIS A 178 0.68 -13.40 19.75
N ILE A 179 0.77 -12.40 18.87
CA ILE A 179 0.75 -10.99 19.25
C ILE A 179 -0.63 -10.44 18.94
N GLY A 180 -1.27 -9.82 19.92
CA GLY A 180 -2.56 -9.15 19.79
C GLY A 180 -2.50 -7.69 20.22
N ILE A 181 -3.49 -6.93 19.78
CA ILE A 181 -3.76 -5.59 20.28
C ILE A 181 -5.16 -5.51 20.89
N ILE A 182 -5.29 -4.83 22.03
CA ILE A 182 -6.56 -4.48 22.68
C ILE A 182 -6.72 -2.97 22.67
N PHE A 183 -7.91 -2.51 22.29
CA PHE A 183 -8.25 -1.09 22.20
C PHE A 183 -9.73 -0.87 22.53
N ASN A 184 -10.11 0.39 22.78
CA ASN A 184 -11.48 0.73 23.13
C ASN A 184 -12.43 0.49 21.94
N LYS A 185 -13.62 -0.05 22.20
CA LYS A 185 -14.64 -0.26 21.18
C LYS A 185 -15.08 1.04 20.50
N THR A 186 -15.01 2.18 21.17
CA THR A 186 -15.36 3.48 20.59
C THR A 186 -14.39 3.86 19.47
N ASP A 187 -13.07 3.77 19.71
CA ASP A 187 -12.05 4.03 18.69
C ASP A 187 -12.15 3.04 17.53
N PHE A 188 -12.49 1.78 17.81
CA PHE A 188 -12.78 0.81 16.75
C PHE A 188 -13.92 1.27 15.85
N MET A 189 -15.02 1.76 16.42
CA MET A 189 -16.18 2.22 15.66
C MET A 189 -15.88 3.46 14.80
N GLU A 190 -14.91 4.29 15.22
CA GLU A 190 -14.40 5.40 14.42
C GLU A 190 -13.48 4.92 13.29
N ALA A 191 -12.47 4.10 13.61
CA ALA A 191 -11.50 3.60 12.63
C ALA A 191 -12.15 2.67 11.57
N SER A 192 -13.15 1.88 11.96
CA SER A 192 -13.92 1.00 11.08
C SER A 192 -14.85 1.73 10.10
N ARG A 193 -14.85 3.07 10.09
CA ARG A 193 -15.48 3.90 9.05
C ARG A 193 -14.48 4.52 8.09
N ILE A 194 -13.19 4.33 8.33
CA ILE A 194 -12.10 4.93 7.55
C ILE A 194 -11.51 3.87 6.61
N PHE A 195 -11.31 4.28 5.37
CA PHE A 195 -10.68 3.50 4.32
C PHE A 195 -9.33 4.09 3.98
N ALA A 196 -8.37 3.22 3.68
CA ALA A 196 -7.10 3.62 3.09
C ALA A 196 -7.05 3.25 1.62
N GLY A 197 -6.39 4.08 0.84
CA GLY A 197 -6.08 3.81 -0.55
C GLY A 197 -4.62 4.06 -0.84
N ILE A 198 -4.00 3.13 -1.56
CA ILE A 198 -2.60 3.21 -1.98
C ILE A 198 -2.52 3.17 -3.50
N GLU A 199 -1.80 4.12 -4.08
CA GLU A 199 -1.27 4.05 -5.44
C GLU A 199 0.21 3.71 -5.34
N GLY A 200 0.62 2.54 -5.82
CA GLY A 200 2.02 2.10 -5.84
C GLY A 200 2.59 2.10 -7.25
N GLY A 201 3.35 3.14 -7.57
CA GLY A 201 4.13 3.24 -8.79
C GLY A 201 5.61 2.91 -8.58
N ALA A 202 6.36 2.79 -9.67
CA ALA A 202 7.81 2.55 -9.62
C ALA A 202 8.61 3.75 -9.06
N THR A 203 8.12 4.98 -9.27
CA THR A 203 8.84 6.22 -8.91
C THR A 203 8.28 6.87 -7.65
N GLN A 204 6.95 6.96 -7.54
CA GLN A 204 6.25 7.53 -6.41
C GLN A 204 5.09 6.63 -6.02
N SER A 205 4.79 6.62 -4.72
CA SER A 205 3.58 6.00 -4.18
C SER A 205 2.83 7.02 -3.34
N ARG A 206 1.50 6.91 -3.32
CA ARG A 206 0.60 7.76 -2.52
C ARG A 206 -0.28 6.94 -1.61
N LEU A 207 -0.56 7.46 -0.42
CA LEU A 207 -1.46 6.92 0.58
C LEU A 207 -2.51 7.97 0.90
N LEU A 208 -3.79 7.60 0.95
CA LEU A 208 -4.91 8.46 1.32
C LEU A 208 -5.76 7.77 2.38
N PHE A 209 -6.18 8.52 3.41
CA PHE A 209 -7.23 8.09 4.34
C PHE A 209 -8.52 8.89 4.14
N ILE A 210 -9.65 8.21 4.02
CA ILE A 210 -10.98 8.80 3.78
C ILE A 210 -12.08 8.04 4.54
N ASP A 211 -13.07 8.72 5.12
CA ASP A 211 -14.22 8.05 5.76
C ASP A 211 -15.44 7.86 4.83
N GLU A 212 -16.45 7.16 5.33
CA GLU A 212 -17.75 6.97 4.64
C GLU A 212 -18.42 8.29 4.21
N ALA A 213 -18.19 9.39 4.93
CA ALA A 213 -18.74 10.71 4.63
C ALA A 213 -17.91 11.48 3.58
N GLY A 214 -16.80 10.93 3.11
CA GLY A 214 -15.90 11.55 2.14
C GLY A 214 -14.86 12.50 2.74
N LYS A 215 -14.76 12.58 4.08
CA LYS A 215 -13.76 13.41 4.77
C LYS A 215 -12.38 12.76 4.62
N ARG A 216 -11.42 13.51 4.08
CA ARG A 216 -10.01 13.10 3.99
C ARG A 216 -9.30 13.42 5.31
N TYR A 217 -8.56 12.46 5.85
CA TYR A 217 -7.78 12.62 7.08
C TYR A 217 -6.33 13.02 6.80
N GLY A 218 -5.81 12.62 5.64
CA GLY A 218 -4.46 12.97 5.20
C GLY A 218 -4.12 12.28 3.88
N GLU A 219 -3.10 12.81 3.21
CA GLU A 219 -2.48 12.24 2.03
C GLU A 219 -0.95 12.29 2.19
N TRP A 220 -0.30 11.16 1.97
CA TRP A 220 1.15 11.02 2.11
C TRP A 220 1.76 10.53 0.81
N SER A 221 3.00 10.92 0.55
CA SER A 221 3.77 10.46 -0.61
C SER A 221 5.11 9.88 -0.16
N ARG A 222 5.58 8.85 -0.86
CA ARG A 222 6.92 8.27 -0.68
C ARG A 222 7.52 7.80 -2.00
N THR A 223 8.78 7.38 -1.96
CA THR A 223 9.41 6.68 -3.09
C THR A 223 8.64 5.41 -3.47
N GLY A 224 8.70 5.03 -4.75
CA GLY A 224 7.91 3.94 -5.32
C GLY A 224 7.95 2.60 -4.57
N LEU A 225 6.89 1.82 -4.70
CA LEU A 225 6.75 0.47 -4.14
C LEU A 225 6.93 -0.54 -5.29
N ASN A 226 8.16 -1.00 -5.54
CA ASN A 226 8.45 -1.89 -6.66
C ASN A 226 8.46 -3.37 -6.23
N CYS A 227 7.30 -4.02 -6.28
CA CYS A 227 7.15 -5.45 -5.95
C CYS A 227 8.08 -6.35 -6.76
N CYS A 228 8.37 -5.99 -8.01
CA CYS A 228 9.23 -6.79 -8.89
C CYS A 228 10.70 -6.80 -8.46
N LEU A 229 11.17 -5.75 -7.77
CA LEU A 229 12.55 -5.64 -7.32
C LEU A 229 12.75 -6.12 -5.88
N ASP A 230 11.83 -5.74 -4.97
CA ASP A 230 12.01 -5.96 -3.53
C ASP A 230 11.38 -7.27 -3.01
N GLY A 231 10.46 -7.87 -3.76
CA GLY A 231 9.66 -9.01 -3.32
C GLY A 231 8.43 -8.63 -2.49
N PHE A 232 7.40 -9.48 -2.53
CA PHE A 232 6.07 -9.19 -1.96
C PHE A 232 6.09 -8.96 -0.45
N ASP A 233 6.78 -9.81 0.30
CA ASP A 233 6.75 -9.78 1.77
C ASP A 233 7.40 -8.48 2.29
N VAL A 234 8.47 -8.01 1.64
CA VAL A 234 9.14 -6.73 1.94
C VAL A 234 8.24 -5.54 1.61
N VAL A 235 7.54 -5.58 0.46
CA VAL A 235 6.61 -4.51 0.10
C VAL A 235 5.41 -4.46 1.04
N ALA A 236 4.87 -5.61 1.44
CA ALA A 236 3.77 -5.71 2.39
C ALA A 236 4.14 -5.08 3.75
N ASP A 237 5.31 -5.44 4.30
CA ASP A 237 5.84 -4.83 5.51
C ASP A 237 5.99 -3.31 5.34
N ARG A 238 6.63 -2.84 4.27
CA ARG A 238 6.77 -1.39 4.00
C ARG A 238 5.43 -0.66 3.90
N ILE A 239 4.39 -1.30 3.35
CA ILE A 239 3.03 -0.75 3.28
C ILE A 239 2.41 -0.67 4.68
N ALA A 240 2.49 -1.75 5.46
CA ALA A 240 1.95 -1.79 6.81
C ALA A 240 2.60 -0.72 7.71
N LYS A 241 3.93 -0.63 7.69
CA LYS A 241 4.69 0.40 8.42
C LYS A 241 4.24 1.81 8.03
N TRP A 242 4.02 2.05 6.74
CA TRP A 242 3.57 3.36 6.25
C TRP A 242 2.17 3.72 6.75
N ILE A 243 1.23 2.77 6.71
CA ILE A 243 -0.13 2.95 7.23
C ILE A 243 -0.09 3.21 8.75
N GLN A 244 0.72 2.46 9.51
CA GLN A 244 0.82 2.66 10.96
C GLN A 244 1.39 4.03 11.32
N MET A 245 2.43 4.50 10.62
CA MET A 245 2.97 5.86 10.82
C MET A 245 1.92 6.93 10.50
N ALA A 246 1.20 6.79 9.37
CA ALA A 246 0.14 7.71 9.00
C ALA A 246 -1.00 7.71 10.04
N LYS A 247 -1.41 6.53 10.54
CA LYS A 247 -2.42 6.41 11.61
C LYS A 247 -1.98 7.11 12.90
N LYS A 248 -0.71 6.95 13.30
CA LYS A 248 -0.12 7.64 14.46
C LYS A 248 -0.16 9.16 14.29
N GLU A 249 0.19 9.67 13.11
CA GLU A 249 0.18 11.11 12.81
C GLU A 249 -1.21 11.74 12.93
N VAL A 250 -2.27 11.04 12.48
CA VAL A 250 -3.66 11.56 12.55
C VAL A 250 -4.47 11.05 13.75
N GLY A 251 -3.85 10.30 14.66
CA GLY A 251 -4.49 9.81 15.90
C GLY A 251 -5.56 8.74 15.71
N ILE A 252 -5.46 7.89 14.67
CA ILE A 252 -6.37 6.76 14.44
C ILE A 252 -5.88 5.52 15.20
N VAL A 253 -6.74 4.99 16.07
CA VAL A 253 -6.48 3.80 16.91
C VAL A 253 -7.32 2.61 16.42
N GLY A 254 -6.73 1.42 16.38
CA GLY A 254 -7.37 0.20 15.85
C GLY A 254 -7.33 0.10 14.33
N PRO A 255 -7.78 -1.03 13.74
CA PRO A 255 -7.70 -1.27 12.30
C PRO A 255 -8.69 -0.40 11.51
N LEU A 256 -8.26 0.07 10.35
CA LEU A 256 -9.13 0.70 9.35
C LEU A 256 -10.19 -0.28 8.84
N ALA A 257 -11.29 0.22 8.27
CA ALA A 257 -12.34 -0.59 7.68
C ALA A 257 -11.79 -1.49 6.55
N ALA A 258 -11.06 -0.89 5.61
CA ALA A 258 -10.37 -1.61 4.56
C ALA A 258 -9.21 -0.79 3.98
N VAL A 259 -8.22 -1.47 3.42
CA VAL A 259 -7.14 -0.89 2.61
C VAL A 259 -7.28 -1.38 1.18
N GLY A 260 -7.32 -0.46 0.23
CA GLY A 260 -7.20 -0.74 -1.19
C GLY A 260 -5.83 -0.39 -1.71
N MET A 261 -5.28 -1.23 -2.58
CA MET A 261 -3.98 -1.02 -3.21
C MET A 261 -4.11 -1.12 -4.72
N GLY A 262 -3.62 -0.11 -5.43
CA GLY A 262 -3.42 -0.10 -6.87
C GLY A 262 -1.93 -0.17 -7.17
N LEU A 263 -1.42 -1.36 -7.45
CA LEU A 263 0.01 -1.57 -7.66
C LEU A 263 0.29 -1.88 -9.14
N SER A 264 1.43 -1.40 -9.64
CA SER A 264 1.88 -1.79 -10.98
C SER A 264 2.29 -3.27 -11.00
N GLY A 265 1.88 -4.01 -12.04
CA GLY A 265 2.13 -5.46 -12.16
C GLY A 265 1.15 -6.35 -11.39
N ALA A 266 0.11 -5.78 -10.79
CA ALA A 266 -0.90 -6.49 -10.01
C ALA A 266 -1.97 -7.23 -10.86
N GLU A 267 -1.60 -7.77 -12.01
CA GLU A 267 -2.49 -8.56 -12.86
C GLU A 267 -2.60 -10.03 -12.44
N ASP A 268 -1.62 -10.56 -11.69
CA ASP A 268 -1.64 -11.96 -11.24
C ASP A 268 -2.34 -12.12 -9.88
N GLU A 269 -3.55 -12.69 -9.92
CA GLU A 269 -4.39 -12.85 -8.73
C GLU A 269 -3.71 -13.70 -7.64
N LYS A 270 -2.90 -14.70 -8.01
CA LYS A 270 -2.20 -15.55 -7.05
C LYS A 270 -1.17 -14.75 -6.25
N SER A 271 -0.38 -13.91 -6.93
CA SER A 271 0.57 -13.00 -6.31
C SER A 271 -0.12 -11.94 -5.45
N ASN A 272 -1.23 -11.38 -5.95
CA ASN A 272 -2.03 -10.42 -5.21
C ASN A 272 -2.56 -11.01 -3.90
N GLN A 273 -3.09 -12.23 -3.94
CA GLN A 273 -3.62 -12.91 -2.76
C GLN A 273 -2.52 -13.26 -1.75
N ARG A 274 -1.30 -13.57 -2.21
CA ARG A 274 -0.16 -13.78 -1.31
C ARG A 274 0.17 -12.51 -0.52
N LEU A 275 0.21 -11.34 -1.17
CA LEU A 275 0.44 -10.07 -0.48
C LEU A 275 -0.68 -9.77 0.53
N ILE A 276 -1.94 -9.96 0.13
CA ILE A 276 -3.10 -9.77 1.01
C ILE A 276 -3.03 -10.69 2.24
N ASN A 277 -2.73 -11.97 2.05
CA ASN A 277 -2.64 -12.93 3.15
C ASN A 277 -1.51 -12.53 4.10
N PHE A 278 -0.35 -12.14 3.57
CA PHE A 278 0.76 -11.66 4.39
C PHE A 278 0.35 -10.45 5.25
N LEU A 279 -0.33 -9.45 4.68
CA LEU A 279 -0.84 -8.31 5.44
C LEU A 279 -1.84 -8.72 6.52
N LYS A 280 -2.76 -9.66 6.22
CA LYS A 280 -3.73 -10.15 7.21
C LYS A 280 -3.07 -10.93 8.34
N ASP A 281 -2.05 -11.73 8.04
CA ASP A 281 -1.41 -12.65 8.99
C ASP A 281 -0.32 -11.98 9.83
N GLN A 282 0.37 -10.98 9.28
CA GLN A 282 1.52 -10.33 9.93
C GLN A 282 1.24 -8.87 10.35
N HIS A 283 0.16 -8.25 9.86
CA HIS A 283 -0.20 -6.85 10.14
C HIS A 283 -1.72 -6.67 10.31
N GLY A 284 -2.37 -7.58 11.03
CA GLY A 284 -3.83 -7.56 11.24
C GLY A 284 -4.37 -6.35 12.03
N ASP A 285 -3.50 -5.48 12.52
CA ASP A 285 -3.79 -4.23 13.22
C ASP A 285 -4.05 -3.04 12.27
N ILE A 286 -3.64 -3.11 11.00
CA ILE A 286 -3.72 -1.96 10.10
C ILE A 286 -5.11 -1.81 9.48
N ALA A 287 -5.77 -2.91 9.11
CA ALA A 287 -7.11 -2.91 8.52
C ALA A 287 -7.83 -4.26 8.68
N VAL A 288 -9.17 -4.22 8.66
CA VAL A 288 -10.01 -5.42 8.72
C VAL A 288 -9.99 -6.16 7.39
N GLU A 289 -10.05 -5.44 6.27
CA GLU A 289 -10.03 -6.01 4.94
C GLU A 289 -9.00 -5.38 4.01
N PHE A 290 -8.55 -6.17 3.04
CA PHE A 290 -7.59 -5.73 2.03
C PHE A 290 -8.10 -6.05 0.63
N SER A 291 -7.78 -5.16 -0.30
CA SER A 291 -8.00 -5.36 -1.72
C SER A 291 -6.81 -4.87 -2.51
N LEU A 292 -6.52 -5.55 -3.61
CA LEU A 292 -5.40 -5.26 -4.47
C LEU A 292 -5.88 -5.35 -5.91
N SER A 293 -5.52 -4.36 -6.71
CA SER A 293 -5.85 -4.25 -8.12
C SER A 293 -4.73 -3.53 -8.86
N SER A 294 -4.81 -3.43 -10.19
CA SER A 294 -3.81 -2.70 -10.96
C SER A 294 -3.92 -1.19 -10.77
N ASP A 295 -2.80 -0.49 -10.95
CA ASP A 295 -2.71 0.97 -11.01
C ASP A 295 -3.78 1.62 -11.92
N ALA A 296 -4.00 1.05 -13.12
CA ALA A 296 -5.02 1.51 -14.05
C ALA A 296 -6.45 1.35 -13.51
N VAL A 297 -6.75 0.27 -12.79
CA VAL A 297 -8.10 0.02 -12.24
C VAL A 297 -8.43 1.03 -11.13
N VAL A 298 -7.48 1.30 -10.23
CA VAL A 298 -7.71 2.31 -9.20
C VAL A 298 -7.80 3.72 -9.80
N ALA A 299 -7.07 4.01 -10.87
CA ALA A 299 -7.19 5.29 -11.57
C ALA A 299 -8.57 5.47 -12.21
N ALA A 300 -9.15 4.40 -12.80
CA ALA A 300 -10.54 4.40 -13.26
C ALA A 300 -11.52 4.69 -12.12
N ALA A 301 -11.35 4.01 -10.98
CA ALA A 301 -12.22 4.17 -9.81
C ALA A 301 -12.14 5.56 -9.16
N ALA A 302 -10.98 6.21 -9.23
CA ALA A 302 -10.79 7.59 -8.77
C ALA A 302 -11.48 8.60 -9.71
N SER A 303 -11.67 8.22 -10.97
CA SER A 303 -12.11 9.09 -12.06
C SER A 303 -13.60 9.00 -12.37
N PHE A 304 -14.17 7.80 -12.27
CA PHE A 304 -15.52 7.50 -12.74
C PHE A 304 -16.36 6.79 -11.69
N GLN A 305 -17.54 7.34 -11.40
CA GLN A 305 -18.46 6.76 -10.42
C GLN A 305 -19.07 5.43 -10.90
N ASN A 306 -19.50 5.39 -12.17
CA ASN A 306 -20.22 4.28 -12.80
C ASN A 306 -19.33 3.44 -13.72
N GLY A 307 -18.01 3.45 -13.47
CA GLY A 307 -17.04 2.77 -14.30
C GLY A 307 -16.61 3.58 -15.53
N GLY A 308 -15.57 3.10 -16.18
CA GLY A 308 -14.98 3.70 -17.37
C GLY A 308 -13.70 2.99 -17.79
N ALA A 309 -13.21 3.37 -18.97
CA ALA A 309 -12.00 2.81 -19.53
C ALA A 309 -10.79 3.69 -19.22
N VAL A 310 -9.62 3.06 -19.11
CA VAL A 310 -8.32 3.70 -18.95
C VAL A 310 -7.43 3.20 -20.07
N ILE A 311 -6.76 4.12 -20.77
CA ILE A 311 -5.73 3.78 -21.74
C ILE A 311 -4.41 4.37 -21.28
N VAL A 312 -3.49 3.46 -20.97
CA VAL A 312 -2.13 3.77 -20.55
C VAL A 312 -1.23 3.79 -21.78
N ALA A 313 -0.50 4.88 -21.99
CA ALA A 313 0.53 5.02 -23.01
C ALA A 313 1.72 5.81 -22.42
N GLY A 314 2.67 5.05 -21.86
CA GLY A 314 3.94 5.55 -21.31
C GLY A 314 5.09 4.72 -21.89
N THR A 315 6.00 4.23 -21.03
CA THR A 315 7.04 3.28 -21.44
C THR A 315 6.46 2.00 -22.05
N GLY A 316 5.30 1.54 -21.55
CA GLY A 316 4.47 0.48 -22.15
C GLY A 316 3.06 0.98 -22.45
N SER A 317 2.17 0.09 -22.89
CA SER A 317 0.76 0.43 -23.10
C SER A 317 -0.20 -0.67 -22.67
N ALA A 318 -1.36 -0.25 -22.17
CA ALA A 318 -2.43 -1.14 -21.71
C ALA A 318 -3.77 -0.42 -21.76
N CYS A 319 -4.85 -1.15 -22.01
CA CYS A 319 -6.20 -0.68 -21.79
C CYS A 319 -6.87 -1.54 -20.72
N ARG A 320 -7.54 -0.88 -19.78
CA ARG A 320 -8.34 -1.52 -18.72
C ARG A 320 -9.72 -0.89 -18.69
N LEU A 321 -10.74 -1.68 -18.40
CA LEU A 321 -12.12 -1.25 -18.20
C LEU A 321 -12.53 -1.66 -16.81
N LEU A 322 -13.04 -0.71 -16.03
CA LEU A 322 -13.75 -0.96 -14.79
C LEU A 322 -15.24 -0.72 -15.03
N LYS A 323 -16.08 -1.73 -14.78
CA LYS A 323 -17.53 -1.60 -14.88
C LYS A 323 -18.16 -1.15 -13.56
N ALA A 324 -19.42 -0.72 -13.61
CA ALA A 324 -20.18 -0.31 -12.43
C ALA A 324 -20.33 -1.44 -11.38
N ASP A 325 -20.38 -2.69 -11.83
CA ASP A 325 -20.44 -3.90 -11.00
C ASP A 325 -19.06 -4.34 -10.45
N SER A 326 -18.02 -3.50 -10.59
CA SER A 326 -16.63 -3.77 -10.21
C SER A 326 -15.92 -4.87 -11.01
N SER A 327 -16.51 -5.42 -12.08
CA SER A 327 -15.78 -6.30 -12.99
C SER A 327 -14.72 -5.55 -13.79
N VAL A 328 -13.59 -6.21 -14.04
CA VAL A 328 -12.43 -5.63 -14.73
C VAL A 328 -12.13 -6.41 -15.99
N TYR A 329 -11.90 -5.69 -17.10
CA TYR A 329 -11.47 -6.26 -18.37
C TYR A 329 -10.16 -5.59 -18.83
N GLY A 330 -9.35 -6.31 -19.60
CA GLY A 330 -8.07 -5.82 -20.10
C GLY A 330 -7.83 -6.14 -21.58
N VAL A 331 -7.13 -5.21 -22.25
CA VAL A 331 -6.56 -5.40 -23.59
C VAL A 331 -5.13 -4.85 -23.56
N GLY A 332 -4.16 -5.60 -24.07
CA GLY A 332 -2.74 -5.22 -23.99
C GLY A 332 -2.19 -5.23 -22.56
N GLY A 333 -1.04 -4.60 -22.36
CA GLY A 333 -0.29 -4.67 -21.10
C GLY A 333 0.55 -5.93 -20.94
N TRP A 334 0.88 -6.60 -22.05
CA TRP A 334 1.68 -7.85 -22.05
C TRP A 334 3.20 -7.61 -22.12
N GLY A 335 3.62 -6.35 -21.99
CA GLY A 335 5.02 -5.96 -22.06
C GLY A 335 5.59 -5.92 -23.47
N HIS A 336 6.86 -5.52 -23.54
CA HIS A 336 7.53 -5.06 -24.75
C HIS A 336 7.92 -6.18 -25.72
N GLN A 337 8.01 -7.42 -25.24
CA GLN A 337 8.41 -8.57 -26.06
C GLN A 337 7.28 -9.00 -27.02
N ILE A 338 6.02 -8.88 -26.58
CA ILE A 338 4.85 -9.40 -27.30
C ILE A 338 3.77 -8.36 -27.60
N GLY A 339 3.80 -7.19 -26.95
CA GLY A 339 2.74 -6.18 -27.06
C GLY A 339 3.27 -4.75 -27.02
N ASP A 340 2.68 -3.94 -26.13
CA ASP A 340 2.99 -2.51 -25.95
C ASP A 340 2.70 -1.61 -27.18
N GLY A 341 1.77 -2.03 -28.06
CA GLY A 341 1.34 -1.24 -29.23
C GLY A 341 0.96 0.19 -28.86
N GLY A 342 1.60 1.17 -29.51
CA GLY A 342 1.38 2.60 -29.27
C GLY A 342 2.08 3.21 -28.05
N SER A 343 2.87 2.43 -27.31
CA SER A 343 3.72 2.94 -26.24
C SER A 343 4.94 3.72 -26.76
N ALA A 344 5.62 4.43 -25.87
CA ALA A 344 6.90 5.08 -26.16
C ALA A 344 7.98 4.07 -26.60
N PHE A 345 8.04 2.88 -25.99
CA PHE A 345 8.95 1.83 -26.43
C PHE A 345 8.62 1.34 -27.86
N TRP A 346 7.34 1.18 -28.17
CA TRP A 346 6.89 0.76 -29.50
C TRP A 346 7.20 1.80 -30.57
N ILE A 347 6.98 3.09 -30.28
CA ILE A 347 7.33 4.21 -31.17
C ILE A 347 8.84 4.21 -31.45
N ALA A 348 9.67 4.14 -30.39
CA ALA A 348 11.11 4.13 -30.53
C ALA A 348 11.59 2.93 -31.36
N ARG A 349 11.10 1.72 -31.03
CA ARG A 349 11.42 0.49 -31.77
C ARG A 349 11.02 0.58 -33.25
N ARG A 350 9.84 1.12 -33.57
CA ARG A 350 9.37 1.29 -34.95
C ARG A 350 10.25 2.21 -35.76
N LEU A 351 10.65 3.35 -35.20
CA LEU A 351 11.57 4.28 -35.87
C LEU A 351 12.95 3.64 -36.11
N ILE A 352 13.49 2.93 -35.10
CA ILE A 352 14.75 2.20 -35.24
C ILE A 352 14.63 1.11 -36.32
N GLN A 353 13.52 0.37 -36.34
CA GLN A 353 13.26 -0.65 -37.35
C GLN A 353 13.20 -0.05 -38.76
N CYS A 354 12.52 1.08 -38.97
CA CYS A 354 12.48 1.76 -40.27
C CYS A 354 13.88 2.17 -40.76
N ILE A 355 14.79 2.59 -39.87
CA ILE A 355 16.18 2.88 -40.22
C ILE A 355 16.89 1.62 -40.70
N PHE A 356 16.76 0.51 -39.96
CA PHE A 356 17.41 -0.76 -40.31
C PHE A 356 16.88 -1.31 -41.64
N ASP A 357 15.55 -1.37 -41.80
CA ASP A 357 14.90 -1.95 -42.98
C ASP A 357 15.25 -1.19 -44.27
N GLU A 358 15.30 0.14 -44.24
CA GLU A 358 15.69 0.98 -45.40
C GLU A 358 17.16 0.77 -45.75
N GLU A 359 18.06 0.81 -44.77
CA GLU A 359 19.51 0.70 -45.02
C GLU A 359 19.94 -0.71 -45.47
N ASP A 360 19.25 -1.75 -45.01
CA ASP A 360 19.47 -3.12 -45.45
C ASP A 360 18.73 -3.47 -46.75
N GLY A 361 17.90 -2.53 -47.26
CA GLY A 361 17.11 -2.72 -48.48
C GLY A 361 15.98 -3.75 -48.33
N LEU A 362 15.54 -4.04 -47.10
CA LEU A 362 14.48 -5.00 -46.80
C LEU A 362 13.10 -4.43 -47.15
N HIS A 363 12.82 -3.21 -46.67
CA HIS A 363 11.58 -2.49 -46.95
C HIS A 363 11.86 -0.99 -47.08
N PRO A 364 11.42 -0.34 -48.17
CA PRO A 364 11.61 1.10 -48.33
C PRO A 364 10.77 1.86 -47.30
N SER A 365 11.37 2.87 -46.68
CA SER A 365 10.72 3.78 -45.76
C SER A 365 9.76 4.70 -46.52
N PRO A 366 8.54 4.94 -46.00
CA PRO A 366 7.55 5.82 -46.65
C PRO A 366 8.00 7.29 -46.74
N HIS A 367 8.95 7.70 -45.91
CA HIS A 367 9.57 9.04 -45.93
C HIS A 367 11.07 8.95 -45.64
N SER A 368 11.81 10.04 -45.89
CA SER A 368 13.26 10.08 -45.66
C SER A 368 13.63 9.73 -44.21
N ILE A 369 14.57 8.79 -44.04
CA ILE A 369 15.10 8.39 -42.73
C ILE A 369 16.20 9.34 -42.21
N SER A 370 16.69 10.29 -43.02
CA SER A 370 17.95 11.01 -42.71
C SER A 370 17.93 11.77 -41.39
N LYS A 371 16.83 12.46 -41.07
CA LYS A 371 16.69 13.23 -39.82
C LYS A 371 16.49 12.29 -38.62
N THR A 372 15.55 11.35 -38.72
CA THR A 372 15.31 10.33 -37.69
C THR A 372 16.59 9.53 -37.38
N LYS A 373 17.38 9.12 -38.40
CA LYS A 373 18.67 8.44 -38.23
C LYS A 373 19.68 9.30 -37.48
N ARG A 374 19.82 10.58 -37.84
CA ARG A 374 20.72 11.50 -37.13
C ARG A 374 20.35 11.61 -35.64
N LEU A 375 19.07 11.85 -35.35
CA LEU A 375 18.58 11.93 -33.97
C LEU A 375 18.79 10.60 -33.22
N PHE A 376 18.62 9.47 -33.87
CA PHE A 376 18.87 8.15 -33.32
C PHE A 376 20.33 7.96 -32.92
N LEU A 377 21.27 8.27 -33.82
CA LEU A 377 22.71 8.15 -33.54
C LEU A 377 23.15 9.13 -32.44
N GLU A 378 22.68 10.37 -32.48
CA GLU A 378 22.98 11.39 -31.46
C GLU A 378 22.40 11.04 -30.08
N PHE A 379 21.17 10.55 -30.01
CA PHE A 379 20.50 10.23 -28.74
C PHE A 379 21.15 9.05 -28.01
N PHE A 380 21.59 8.04 -28.75
CA PHE A 380 22.20 6.84 -28.19
C PHE A 380 23.74 6.90 -28.16
N ASP A 381 24.34 7.97 -28.66
CA ASP A 381 25.79 8.17 -28.78
C ASP A 381 26.47 7.04 -29.60
N LEU A 382 25.97 6.84 -30.83
CA LEU A 382 26.38 5.76 -31.71
C LEU A 382 27.08 6.29 -32.97
N SER A 383 28.15 5.63 -33.39
CA SER A 383 28.82 5.90 -34.69
C SER A 383 27.98 5.42 -35.88
N ASP A 384 27.28 4.30 -35.72
CA ASP A 384 26.48 3.65 -36.74
C ASP A 384 25.34 2.83 -36.10
N LYS A 385 24.44 2.31 -36.95
CA LYS A 385 23.24 1.61 -36.48
C LYS A 385 23.55 0.34 -35.68
N ALA A 386 24.67 -0.35 -35.92
CA ALA A 386 24.98 -1.62 -35.24
C ALA A 386 25.29 -1.42 -33.75
N GLY A 387 25.74 -0.23 -33.35
CA GLY A 387 26.00 0.10 -31.95
C GLY A 387 24.77 -0.03 -31.03
N ILE A 388 23.55 0.03 -31.57
CA ILE A 388 22.32 -0.17 -30.79
C ILE A 388 22.19 -1.59 -30.23
N LEU A 389 22.85 -2.59 -30.83
CA LEU A 389 22.74 -3.99 -30.41
C LEU A 389 23.23 -4.18 -28.98
N ASP A 390 24.28 -3.46 -28.56
CA ASP A 390 24.74 -3.50 -27.18
C ASP A 390 23.69 -2.98 -26.20
N ILE A 391 23.00 -1.89 -26.57
CA ILE A 391 21.92 -1.30 -25.78
C ILE A 391 20.68 -2.22 -25.76
N LEU A 392 20.40 -2.96 -26.83
CA LEU A 392 19.23 -3.83 -26.90
C LEU A 392 19.42 -5.19 -26.21
N TYR A 393 20.64 -5.73 -26.17
CA TYR A 393 20.90 -7.08 -25.69
C TYR A 393 21.74 -7.15 -24.41
N THR A 394 22.79 -6.33 -24.28
CA THR A 394 23.71 -6.37 -23.13
C THR A 394 23.25 -5.42 -22.02
N ASN A 395 23.02 -4.16 -22.39
CA ASN A 395 22.76 -3.04 -21.48
C ASN A 395 21.30 -2.57 -21.57
N PHE A 396 20.38 -3.53 -21.67
CA PHE A 396 18.96 -3.25 -21.90
C PHE A 396 18.31 -2.45 -20.78
N ASP A 397 17.87 -1.24 -21.12
CA ASP A 397 16.99 -0.42 -20.29
C ASP A 397 15.79 0.02 -21.14
N LYS A 398 14.62 -0.56 -20.83
CA LYS A 398 13.36 -0.26 -21.51
C LYS A 398 13.02 1.23 -21.45
N SER A 399 13.28 1.89 -20.32
CA SER A 399 12.97 3.31 -20.12
C SER A 399 13.90 4.21 -20.93
N ARG A 400 15.18 3.86 -21.03
CA ARG A 400 16.15 4.57 -21.89
C ARG A 400 15.74 4.50 -23.36
N ILE A 401 15.37 3.32 -23.85
CA ILE A 401 14.92 3.14 -25.24
C ILE A 401 13.62 3.90 -25.49
N ALA A 402 12.64 3.78 -24.59
CA ALA A 402 11.36 4.49 -24.70
C ALA A 402 11.52 6.03 -24.68
N SER A 403 12.53 6.55 -23.99
CA SER A 403 12.81 7.99 -23.92
C SER A 403 13.17 8.59 -25.28
N PHE A 404 13.62 7.77 -26.24
CA PHE A 404 13.85 8.21 -27.62
C PHE A 404 12.56 8.74 -28.28
N ALA A 405 11.39 8.16 -27.97
CA ALA A 405 10.12 8.63 -28.52
C ALA A 405 9.81 10.09 -28.11
N ALA A 406 10.09 10.47 -26.86
CA ALA A 406 9.91 11.84 -26.40
C ALA A 406 10.94 12.81 -27.00
N HIS A 407 12.13 12.31 -27.34
CA HIS A 407 13.17 13.10 -28.01
C HIS A 407 12.75 13.46 -29.44
N VAL A 408 12.34 12.46 -30.24
CA VAL A 408 11.93 12.67 -31.65
C VAL A 408 10.59 13.40 -31.79
N ALA A 409 9.68 13.28 -30.81
CA ALA A 409 8.38 13.97 -30.84
C ALA A 409 8.51 15.50 -31.04
N LYS A 410 9.60 16.10 -30.52
CA LYS A 410 9.90 17.54 -30.66
C LYS A 410 10.15 17.95 -32.11
N GLU A 411 10.63 17.00 -32.91
CA GLU A 411 11.05 17.22 -34.29
C GLU A 411 9.98 16.80 -35.31
N ALA A 412 8.82 16.30 -34.84
CA ALA A 412 7.75 15.80 -35.68
C ALA A 412 7.25 16.84 -36.70
N ASN A 413 7.37 18.14 -36.40
CA ASN A 413 6.94 19.17 -37.34
C ASN A 413 7.71 19.19 -38.66
N ASP A 414 8.95 18.72 -38.64
CA ASP A 414 9.85 18.72 -39.80
C ASP A 414 10.25 17.30 -40.23
N ASP A 415 9.67 16.26 -39.62
CA ASP A 415 9.97 14.86 -39.91
C ASP A 415 8.67 14.07 -40.19
N PRO A 416 8.29 13.89 -41.47
CA PRO A 416 7.15 13.06 -41.86
C PRO A 416 7.27 11.59 -41.40
N LEU A 417 8.50 11.08 -41.32
CA LEU A 417 8.94 9.91 -40.53
C LEU A 417 8.17 9.76 -39.23
N VAL A 418 8.52 10.68 -38.34
CA VAL A 418 8.05 10.72 -36.97
C VAL A 418 6.53 10.90 -36.92
N ARG A 419 5.95 11.81 -37.73
CA ARG A 419 4.49 11.99 -37.77
C ARG A 419 3.75 10.71 -38.12
N LEU A 420 4.23 9.95 -39.11
CA LEU A 420 3.61 8.70 -39.51
C LEU A 420 3.66 7.67 -38.38
N VAL A 421 4.82 7.47 -37.75
CA VAL A 421 4.94 6.48 -36.65
C VAL A 421 4.08 6.87 -35.44
N PHE A 422 3.96 8.16 -35.13
CA PHE A 422 3.03 8.62 -34.08
C PHE A 422 1.57 8.41 -34.48
N ARG A 423 1.20 8.66 -35.73
CA ARG A 423 -0.14 8.32 -36.24
C ARG A 423 -0.41 6.82 -36.07
N ASP A 424 0.52 5.95 -36.46
CA ASP A 424 0.37 4.50 -36.32
C ASP A 424 0.28 4.08 -34.84
N ALA A 425 1.02 4.75 -33.95
CA ALA A 425 0.89 4.55 -32.50
C ALA A 425 -0.50 4.95 -32.00
N GLY A 426 -1.04 6.07 -32.48
CA GLY A 426 -2.43 6.47 -32.24
C GLY A 426 -3.40 5.38 -32.68
N GLU A 427 -3.22 4.82 -33.87
CA GLU A 427 -4.06 3.72 -34.38
C GLU A 427 -4.02 2.51 -33.46
N GLN A 428 -2.83 2.07 -33.02
CA GLN A 428 -2.71 0.98 -32.04
C GLN A 428 -3.51 1.26 -30.76
N LEU A 429 -3.42 2.48 -30.22
CA LEU A 429 -4.18 2.87 -29.02
C LEU A 429 -5.69 2.89 -29.27
N GLY A 430 -6.14 3.37 -30.43
CA GLY A 430 -7.54 3.32 -30.85
C GLY A 430 -8.06 1.89 -30.99
N LEU A 431 -7.25 0.99 -31.54
CA LEU A 431 -7.56 -0.45 -31.65
C LEU A 431 -7.71 -1.11 -30.28
N HIS A 432 -6.92 -0.71 -29.26
CA HIS A 432 -7.08 -1.21 -27.89
C HIS A 432 -8.44 -0.81 -27.31
N VAL A 433 -8.85 0.45 -27.49
CA VAL A 433 -10.15 0.95 -27.01
C VAL A 433 -11.30 0.29 -27.76
N ARG A 434 -11.18 0.08 -29.08
CA ARG A 434 -12.17 -0.68 -29.83
C ARG A 434 -12.26 -2.14 -29.38
N ALA A 435 -11.13 -2.78 -29.11
CA ALA A 435 -11.11 -4.17 -28.66
C ALA A 435 -11.72 -4.34 -27.26
N ILE A 436 -11.54 -3.37 -26.36
CA ILE A 436 -12.14 -3.43 -25.03
C ILE A 436 -13.63 -3.08 -25.04
N SER A 437 -14.10 -2.32 -26.04
CA SER A 437 -15.50 -1.89 -26.15
C SER A 437 -16.50 -3.02 -26.38
N ARG A 438 -16.03 -4.24 -26.71
CA ARG A 438 -16.87 -5.45 -26.66
C ARG A 438 -17.48 -5.73 -25.28
N ASN A 439 -16.86 -5.18 -24.23
CA ASN A 439 -17.32 -5.30 -22.84
C ASN A 439 -18.01 -4.03 -22.31
N PHE A 440 -18.20 -3.00 -23.15
CA PHE A 440 -18.95 -1.80 -22.78
C PHE A 440 -20.44 -2.10 -22.64
N ASP A 441 -21.06 -1.48 -21.65
CA ASP A 441 -22.52 -1.39 -21.57
C ASP A 441 -23.04 -0.38 -22.60
N GLU A 442 -24.34 -0.45 -22.91
CA GLU A 442 -24.96 0.42 -23.95
C GLU A 442 -24.73 1.91 -23.70
N GLU A 443 -24.73 2.36 -22.44
CA GLU A 443 -24.44 3.75 -22.07
C GLU A 443 -23.00 4.16 -22.45
N MET A 444 -22.02 3.27 -22.20
CA MET A 444 -20.61 3.50 -22.56
C MET A 444 -20.40 3.40 -24.08
N LEU A 445 -21.20 2.61 -24.81
CA LEU A 445 -21.14 2.61 -26.28
C LEU A 445 -21.65 3.94 -26.86
N HIS A 446 -22.67 4.54 -26.25
CA HIS A 446 -23.16 5.86 -26.65
C HIS A 446 -22.14 6.97 -26.37
N ASN A 447 -21.52 6.98 -25.18
CA ASN A 447 -20.42 7.90 -24.84
C ASN A 447 -19.40 7.22 -23.92
N ALA A 448 -18.28 6.77 -24.48
CA ALA A 448 -17.24 6.07 -23.74
C ALA A 448 -16.41 7.05 -22.89
N PRO A 449 -16.42 6.95 -21.56
CA PRO A 449 -15.52 7.72 -20.72
C PRO A 449 -14.14 7.05 -20.72
N LEU A 450 -13.13 7.76 -21.25
CA LEU A 450 -11.79 7.22 -21.42
C LEU A 450 -10.76 8.11 -20.72
N LEU A 451 -10.13 7.59 -19.67
CA LEU A 451 -9.04 8.24 -18.96
C LEU A 451 -7.71 7.96 -19.64
N LEU A 452 -6.96 9.03 -19.94
CA LEU A 452 -5.63 8.97 -20.53
C LEU A 452 -4.56 9.02 -19.45
N ILE A 453 -3.70 7.99 -19.39
CA ILE A 453 -2.55 7.93 -18.47
C ILE A 453 -1.26 7.70 -19.24
N GLY A 454 -0.22 8.44 -18.90
CA GLY A 454 1.14 8.24 -19.44
C GLY A 454 1.63 9.39 -20.33
N SER A 455 2.95 9.44 -20.49
CA SER A 455 3.64 10.58 -21.12
C SER A 455 3.42 10.70 -22.62
N VAL A 456 3.05 9.62 -23.32
CA VAL A 456 2.83 9.62 -24.78
C VAL A 456 1.66 10.55 -25.15
N TRP A 457 0.63 10.63 -24.30
CA TRP A 457 -0.53 11.52 -24.49
C TRP A 457 -0.19 13.00 -24.53
N ARG A 458 1.00 13.43 -24.07
CA ARG A 458 1.49 14.81 -24.26
C ARG A 458 1.66 15.17 -25.74
N SER A 459 1.74 14.16 -26.60
CA SER A 459 1.80 14.30 -28.06
C SER A 459 0.45 14.03 -28.73
N TRP A 460 -0.68 14.33 -28.05
CA TRP A 460 -2.04 14.04 -28.51
C TRP A 460 -2.29 14.45 -29.97
N GLU A 461 -1.85 15.65 -30.37
CA GLU A 461 -2.00 16.15 -31.74
C GLU A 461 -1.35 15.25 -32.80
N LEU A 462 -0.26 14.54 -32.46
CA LEU A 462 0.39 13.59 -33.36
C LEU A 462 -0.32 12.22 -33.42
N LEU A 463 -1.06 11.87 -32.36
CA LEU A 463 -1.74 10.58 -32.22
C LEU A 463 -3.18 10.61 -32.75
N LYS A 464 -3.83 11.78 -32.71
CA LYS A 464 -5.27 11.96 -32.85
C LYS A 464 -5.85 11.33 -34.12
N ASP A 465 -5.26 11.59 -35.28
CA ASP A 465 -5.74 11.06 -36.56
C ASP A 465 -5.78 9.52 -36.55
N GLY A 466 -4.66 8.91 -36.16
CA GLY A 466 -4.57 7.46 -36.05
C GLY A 466 -5.49 6.89 -34.98
N PHE A 467 -5.60 7.55 -33.82
CA PHE A 467 -6.48 7.12 -32.73
C PHE A 467 -7.94 7.07 -33.16
N VAL A 468 -8.42 8.13 -33.83
CA VAL A 468 -9.77 8.17 -34.41
C VAL A 468 -9.94 7.09 -35.48
N HIS A 469 -8.94 6.86 -36.33
CA HIS A 469 -8.97 5.79 -37.33
C HIS A 469 -9.08 4.39 -36.69
N GLY A 470 -8.28 4.11 -35.67
CA GLY A 470 -8.31 2.85 -34.91
C GLY A 470 -9.65 2.62 -34.19
N LEU A 471 -10.27 3.69 -33.70
CA LEU A 471 -11.61 3.65 -33.09
C LEU A 471 -12.71 3.33 -34.08
N LYS A 472 -12.69 3.90 -35.29
CA LYS A 472 -13.77 3.75 -36.31
C LYS A 472 -13.67 2.47 -37.14
N SER A 473 -12.49 1.86 -37.23
CA SER A 473 -12.27 0.71 -38.10
C SER A 473 -13.09 -0.52 -37.69
N ASN A 474 -13.34 -1.43 -38.64
CA ASN A 474 -14.02 -2.74 -38.46
C ASN A 474 -15.40 -2.70 -37.78
N GLY A 475 -16.26 -1.73 -38.13
CA GLY A 475 -17.66 -1.72 -37.68
C GLY A 475 -17.84 -1.40 -36.19
N SER A 476 -17.02 -0.50 -35.66
CA SER A 476 -17.11 -0.03 -34.28
C SER A 476 -18.51 0.49 -33.95
N ARG A 477 -19.00 0.14 -32.75
CA ARG A 477 -20.29 0.59 -32.22
C ARG A 477 -20.19 1.82 -31.32
N ILE A 478 -18.98 2.34 -31.11
CA ILE A 478 -18.74 3.49 -30.24
C ILE A 478 -19.24 4.74 -30.96
N GLY A 479 -20.25 5.43 -30.41
CA GLY A 479 -20.80 6.65 -31.01
C GLY A 479 -20.01 7.90 -30.65
N LYS A 480 -19.54 7.99 -29.40
CA LYS A 480 -18.77 9.12 -28.89
C LYS A 480 -17.75 8.64 -27.88
N VAL A 481 -16.61 9.33 -27.81
CA VAL A 481 -15.59 9.14 -26.77
C VAL A 481 -15.33 10.47 -26.10
N THR A 482 -15.39 10.51 -24.76
CA THR A 482 -14.94 11.66 -23.99
C THR A 482 -13.62 11.30 -23.33
N LEU A 483 -12.56 12.05 -23.69
CA LEU A 483 -11.22 11.87 -23.17
C LEU A 483 -11.04 12.67 -21.88
N TYR A 484 -10.55 12.00 -20.84
CA TYR A 484 -10.33 12.57 -19.52
C TYR A 484 -8.86 12.50 -19.12
N THR A 485 -8.43 13.45 -18.28
CA THR A 485 -7.18 13.40 -17.53
C THR A 485 -7.45 13.36 -16.02
N LEU A 486 -6.51 12.81 -15.26
CA LEU A 486 -6.60 12.69 -13.81
C LEU A 486 -6.57 14.08 -13.14
N LEU A 487 -7.54 14.34 -12.26
CA LEU A 487 -7.47 15.42 -11.27
C LEU A 487 -7.25 14.89 -9.84
N GLU A 488 -7.75 13.69 -9.56
CA GLU A 488 -7.61 13.02 -8.27
C GLU A 488 -6.44 12.05 -8.26
N THR A 489 -5.90 11.80 -7.06
CA THR A 489 -4.93 10.73 -6.84
C THR A 489 -5.60 9.36 -7.07
N PRO A 490 -5.00 8.44 -7.85
CA PRO A 490 -5.50 7.06 -7.96
C PRO A 490 -5.64 6.33 -6.61
N ALA A 491 -4.93 6.78 -5.56
CA ALA A 491 -5.13 6.32 -4.19
C ALA A 491 -6.59 6.47 -3.74
N LEU A 492 -7.30 7.52 -4.16
CA LEU A 492 -8.74 7.68 -3.89
C LEU A 492 -9.52 6.48 -4.43
N GLY A 493 -9.29 6.11 -5.69
CA GLY A 493 -9.99 4.99 -6.32
C GLY A 493 -9.71 3.66 -5.62
N ALA A 494 -8.49 3.47 -5.13
CA ALA A 494 -8.13 2.31 -4.31
C ALA A 494 -8.98 2.23 -3.04
N ALA A 495 -9.10 3.34 -2.29
CA ALA A 495 -9.95 3.41 -1.09
C ALA A 495 -11.43 3.15 -1.41
N LEU A 496 -11.94 3.73 -2.50
CA LEU A 496 -13.33 3.54 -2.94
C LEU A 496 -13.64 2.09 -3.32
N LEU A 497 -12.72 1.40 -4.01
CA LEU A 497 -12.87 -0.02 -4.34
C LEU A 497 -12.84 -0.89 -3.08
N ALA A 498 -11.96 -0.59 -2.13
CA ALA A 498 -11.91 -1.29 -0.85
C ALA A 498 -13.22 -1.14 -0.07
N ALA A 499 -13.79 0.06 -0.04
CA ALA A 499 -15.09 0.32 0.57
C ALA A 499 -16.22 -0.51 -0.10
N ARG A 500 -16.28 -0.50 -1.44
CA ARG A 500 -17.27 -1.28 -2.19
C ARG A 500 -17.16 -2.78 -1.93
N LYS A 501 -15.94 -3.32 -1.83
CA LYS A 501 -15.69 -4.74 -1.56
C LYS A 501 -16.32 -5.21 -0.24
N ILE A 502 -16.40 -4.33 0.76
CA ILE A 502 -17.05 -4.61 2.05
C ILE A 502 -18.50 -4.11 2.14
N GLY A 503 -19.13 -3.78 1.00
CA GLY A 503 -20.52 -3.35 0.94
C GLY A 503 -20.77 -1.90 1.39
N LYS A 504 -19.73 -1.06 1.43
CA LYS A 504 -19.82 0.35 1.83
C LYS A 504 -19.73 1.29 0.63
N LYS A 505 -20.36 2.46 0.75
CA LYS A 505 -20.29 3.55 -0.22
C LYS A 505 -19.73 4.79 0.46
N VAL A 506 -18.68 5.35 -0.11
CA VAL A 506 -18.10 6.62 0.34
C VAL A 506 -18.77 7.77 -0.40
N ALA A 507 -19.23 8.78 0.32
CA ALA A 507 -19.84 9.99 -0.23
C ALA A 507 -18.75 10.96 -0.75
N CYS A 508 -18.02 10.56 -1.79
CA CYS A 508 -16.99 11.38 -2.42
C CYS A 508 -17.30 11.58 -3.91
N GLU A 509 -17.13 12.81 -4.40
CA GLU A 509 -17.18 13.13 -5.82
C GLU A 509 -15.86 12.76 -6.49
N GLN A 510 -15.90 11.83 -7.45
CA GLN A 510 -14.79 11.61 -8.38
C GLN A 510 -14.67 12.78 -9.34
N ARG A 511 -13.46 13.34 -9.50
CA ARG A 511 -13.19 14.49 -10.37
C ARG A 511 -12.21 14.12 -11.47
N THR A 512 -12.51 14.59 -12.67
CA THR A 512 -11.68 14.48 -13.87
C THR A 512 -11.77 15.75 -14.70
N ALA A 513 -10.74 16.02 -15.50
CA ALA A 513 -10.77 17.10 -16.48
C ALA A 513 -11.02 16.52 -17.87
N ILE A 514 -11.95 17.11 -18.62
CA ILE A 514 -12.17 16.74 -20.03
C ILE A 514 -11.01 17.32 -20.84
N LEU A 515 -10.29 16.46 -21.55
CA LEU A 515 -9.30 16.86 -22.54
C LEU A 515 -9.99 17.23 -23.87
N GLU A 516 -10.79 16.32 -24.40
CA GLU A 516 -11.47 16.48 -25.68
C GLU A 516 -12.68 15.52 -25.80
N VAL A 517 -13.66 15.88 -26.62
CA VAL A 517 -14.79 15.03 -27.00
C VAL A 517 -14.66 14.67 -28.48
N LEU A 518 -14.62 13.37 -28.79
CA LEU A 518 -14.58 12.84 -30.15
C LEU A 518 -15.94 12.26 -30.54
N ILE A 519 -16.50 12.72 -31.66
CA ILE A 519 -17.71 12.16 -32.26
C ILE A 519 -17.27 11.22 -33.40
N LEU A 520 -17.72 9.96 -33.35
CA LEU A 520 -17.23 8.90 -34.24
C LEU A 520 -18.15 8.59 -35.42
#